data_AF-A0A6P0B4U3-F1
#
_entry.id   AF-A0A6P0B4U3-F1
#
_cell.length_a   1.000
_cell.length_b   1.000
_cell.length_c   1.000
_cell.angle_alpha   90.00
_cell.angle_beta   90.00
_cell.angle_gamma   90.00
#
_symmetry.space_group_name_H-M   'P 1'
#
loop_
_entity.id
_entity.type
_entity.pdbx_description
1 polymer ?
#
loop_
_entity_poly.entity_id
_entity_poly.type
_entity_poly.pdbx_seq_one_letter_code
_entity_poly.pdbx_strand_id
1 'polypeptide(L)'
;MPYLGSLPLLGRMTHLAADGAPLLRSMLFSVTLSACGLGLASWSIEPDRSTKDMHGLFEIREEARRFIAHENAKGHQQWDVLEPNLKALVPRCAVPLETRWTPKSYGRSKPSVMVICPAAVPNTVMRRWDVHVPVERKPNQTGSPAATSNRSERSGARPRLDVSE
;
A
#
# COMPACT_ATOMS: atom_id res chain seq x y z
N MET A 1 18.48 -19.10 -68.91
CA MET A 1 19.56 -20.10 -68.71
C MET A 1 19.82 -20.23 -67.22
N PRO A 2 19.37 -21.31 -66.57
CA PRO A 2 19.63 -21.64 -65.18
C PRO A 2 20.96 -22.41 -65.07
N TYR A 3 21.73 -22.18 -64.00
CA TYR A 3 22.91 -23.00 -63.68
C TYR A 3 22.77 -23.65 -62.30
N LEU A 4 23.04 -24.96 -62.33
CA LEU A 4 23.11 -25.95 -61.26
C LEU A 4 24.21 -25.67 -60.22
N GLY A 5 24.00 -26.21 -59.01
CA GLY A 5 25.05 -26.66 -58.08
C GLY A 5 24.42 -27.14 -56.76
N SER A 6 24.28 -28.46 -56.51
CA SER A 6 25.24 -29.33 -55.78
C SER A 6 25.25 -29.07 -54.25
N LEU A 7 25.19 -29.99 -53.28
CA LEU A 7 25.21 -31.46 -53.15
C LEU A 7 24.89 -31.78 -51.64
N PRO A 8 25.01 -33.02 -51.10
CA PRO A 8 24.04 -33.66 -50.21
C PRO A 8 24.30 -33.46 -48.69
N LEU A 9 23.29 -33.76 -47.87
CA LEU A 9 23.44 -33.83 -46.41
C LEU A 9 22.64 -35.00 -45.85
N LEU A 10 23.27 -36.15 -45.65
CA LEU A 10 22.77 -37.18 -44.75
C LEU A 10 23.90 -38.16 -44.37
N GLY A 11 24.72 -37.73 -43.43
CA GLY A 11 25.51 -38.62 -42.58
C GLY A 11 24.82 -38.75 -41.23
N ARG A 12 24.20 -39.91 -40.98
CA ARG A 12 23.67 -40.29 -39.66
C ARG A 12 24.75 -41.11 -38.95
N MET A 13 25.28 -40.60 -37.84
CA MET A 13 26.09 -41.37 -36.90
C MET A 13 25.44 -41.27 -35.53
N THR A 14 24.75 -42.35 -35.16
CA THR A 14 24.57 -42.80 -33.77
C THR A 14 25.97 -43.04 -33.18
N HIS A 15 26.30 -42.92 -31.90
CA HIS A 15 25.59 -43.14 -30.64
C HIS A 15 26.60 -42.69 -29.55
N LEU A 16 26.15 -42.33 -28.33
CA LEU A 16 26.69 -42.85 -27.06
C LEU A 16 26.20 -42.00 -25.87
N ALA A 17 25.65 -42.72 -24.89
CA ALA A 17 25.13 -42.23 -23.63
C ALA A 17 26.24 -41.62 -22.76
N ALA A 18 25.85 -40.61 -21.98
CA ALA A 18 26.59 -40.20 -20.78
C ALA A 18 25.59 -40.15 -19.62
N ASP A 19 25.64 -41.20 -18.81
CA ASP A 19 25.09 -41.25 -17.46
C ASP A 19 25.82 -40.25 -16.56
N GLY A 20 25.09 -39.44 -15.80
CA GLY A 20 25.67 -38.63 -14.74
C GLY A 20 24.80 -37.48 -14.24
N ALA A 21 24.48 -37.52 -12.95
CA ALA A 21 24.01 -36.42 -12.09
C ALA A 21 22.50 -36.08 -12.05
N PRO A 22 21.66 -36.91 -11.40
CA PRO A 22 20.32 -36.49 -10.99
C PRO A 22 20.33 -35.53 -9.77
N LEU A 23 21.44 -35.44 -9.03
CA LEU A 23 21.51 -34.65 -7.78
C LEU A 23 21.91 -33.17 -7.96
N LEU A 24 22.59 -32.82 -9.05
CA LEU A 24 22.94 -31.40 -9.29
C LEU A 24 21.77 -30.60 -9.87
N ARG A 25 20.83 -31.26 -10.53
CA ARG A 25 19.66 -30.61 -11.12
C ARG A 25 18.63 -30.25 -10.07
N SER A 26 18.51 -31.04 -9.00
CA SER A 26 17.54 -30.79 -7.91
C SER A 26 17.95 -29.64 -7.00
N MET A 27 19.25 -29.44 -6.72
CA MET A 27 19.75 -28.32 -5.90
C MET A 27 19.58 -26.95 -6.60
N LEU A 28 19.53 -26.90 -7.93
CA LEU A 28 19.29 -25.67 -8.69
C LEU A 28 17.80 -25.25 -8.71
N PHE A 29 16.88 -26.19 -8.50
CA PHE A 29 15.44 -25.88 -8.41
C PHE A 29 15.01 -25.36 -7.04
N SER A 30 15.76 -25.64 -5.98
CA SER A 30 15.40 -25.20 -4.62
C SER A 30 15.90 -23.79 -4.26
N VAL A 31 16.89 -23.25 -4.97
CA VAL A 31 17.45 -21.91 -4.67
C VAL A 31 16.76 -20.77 -5.43
N THR A 32 15.98 -21.05 -6.49
CA THR A 32 15.31 -20.00 -7.28
C THR A 32 13.93 -19.60 -6.77
N LEU A 33 13.37 -20.27 -5.76
CA LEU A 33 12.03 -19.98 -5.23
C LEU A 33 12.00 -18.98 -4.06
N SER A 34 13.11 -18.33 -3.73
CA SER A 34 13.23 -17.41 -2.59
C SER A 34 13.69 -16.01 -3.01
N ALA A 35 13.04 -15.41 -4.01
CA ALA A 35 13.33 -14.03 -4.42
C ALA A 35 12.09 -13.15 -4.63
N CYS A 36 10.87 -13.63 -4.34
CA CYS A 36 9.64 -12.82 -4.40
C CYS A 36 9.14 -12.41 -3.00
N GLY A 37 10.07 -11.99 -2.12
CA GLY A 37 9.77 -11.57 -0.75
C GLY A 37 9.66 -10.06 -0.53
N LEU A 38 9.81 -9.23 -1.57
CA LEU A 38 9.83 -7.78 -1.42
C LEU A 38 8.67 -7.15 -2.18
N GLY A 39 7.73 -6.56 -1.43
CA GLY A 39 6.88 -5.50 -1.98
C GLY A 39 5.37 -5.69 -1.84
N LEU A 40 4.86 -6.02 -0.65
CA LEU A 40 3.59 -5.41 -0.24
C LEU A 40 3.91 -3.98 0.25
N ALA A 41 4.45 -3.15 -0.64
CA ALA A 41 4.41 -1.72 -0.41
C ALA A 41 2.93 -1.36 -0.41
N SER A 42 2.38 -1.04 0.77
CA SER A 42 1.14 -0.28 0.83
C SER A 42 1.34 0.90 -0.10
N TRP A 43 0.53 1.00 -1.16
CA TRP A 43 0.58 2.14 -2.06
C TRP A 43 0.31 3.39 -1.22
N SER A 44 1.37 4.11 -0.90
CA SER A 44 1.30 5.39 -0.23
C SER A 44 1.07 6.46 -1.29
N ILE A 45 0.24 7.45 -0.96
CA ILE A 45 0.09 8.67 -1.77
C ILE A 45 1.27 9.64 -1.62
N GLU A 46 2.23 9.35 -0.74
CA GLU A 46 3.40 10.21 -0.51
C GLU A 46 4.12 10.69 -1.79
N PRO A 47 4.37 9.83 -2.81
CA PRO A 47 5.02 10.28 -4.04
C PRO A 47 4.08 11.04 -4.99
N ASP A 48 2.76 11.03 -4.76
CA ASP A 48 1.79 11.72 -5.61
C ASP A 48 1.71 13.20 -5.26
N ARG A 49 2.81 13.88 -5.60
CA ARG A 49 2.99 15.32 -5.44
C ARG A 49 2.42 16.06 -6.64
N SER A 50 1.93 17.26 -6.36
CA SER A 50 1.46 18.15 -7.40
C SER A 50 2.53 18.46 -8.44
N THR A 51 2.10 18.55 -9.68
CA THR A 51 2.91 19.02 -10.80
C THR A 51 2.45 20.41 -11.22
N LYS A 52 2.99 20.91 -12.34
CA LYS A 52 2.56 22.16 -12.94
C LYS A 52 1.06 22.16 -13.27
N ASP A 53 0.56 21.04 -13.76
CA ASP A 53 -0.77 20.95 -14.35
C ASP A 53 -1.75 20.17 -13.49
N MET A 54 -1.25 19.29 -12.60
CA MET A 54 -2.08 18.41 -11.77
C MET A 54 -1.89 18.68 -10.28
N HIS A 55 -2.97 18.57 -9.51
CA HIS A 55 -2.89 18.62 -8.05
C HIS A 55 -2.72 17.21 -7.50
N GLY A 56 -1.66 17.01 -6.71
CA GLY A 56 -1.32 15.73 -6.11
C GLY A 56 -2.25 15.39 -4.95
N LEU A 57 -2.53 14.09 -4.79
CA LEU A 57 -3.30 13.55 -3.68
C LEU A 57 -2.61 13.81 -2.34
N PHE A 58 -1.27 13.91 -2.31
CA PHE A 58 -0.53 14.30 -1.11
C PHE A 58 -0.97 15.67 -0.60
N GLU A 59 -0.93 16.71 -1.45
CA GLU A 59 -1.31 18.06 -1.02
C GLU A 59 -2.79 18.16 -0.66
N ILE A 60 -3.66 17.42 -1.36
CA ILE A 60 -5.09 17.34 -1.02
C ILE A 60 -5.27 16.78 0.41
N ARG A 61 -4.56 15.69 0.74
CA ARG A 61 -4.63 15.10 2.08
C ARG A 61 -4.03 16.01 3.13
N GLU A 62 -2.94 16.72 2.82
CA GLU A 62 -2.32 17.67 3.74
C GLU A 62 -3.26 18.82 4.09
N GLU A 63 -4.02 19.37 3.14
CA GLU A 63 -5.02 20.40 3.47
C GLU A 63 -6.15 19.85 4.34
N ALA A 64 -6.62 18.62 4.07
CA ALA A 64 -7.58 17.96 4.94
C ALA A 64 -7.02 17.70 6.35
N ARG A 65 -5.74 17.33 6.47
CA ARG A 65 -5.04 17.16 7.76
C ARG A 65 -4.95 18.47 8.52
N ARG A 66 -4.63 19.57 7.86
CA ARG A 66 -4.62 20.90 8.50
C ARG A 66 -6.00 21.25 9.02
N PHE A 67 -7.05 21.07 8.23
CA PHE A 67 -8.43 21.29 8.67
C PHE A 67 -8.76 20.45 9.92
N ILE A 68 -8.47 19.15 9.90
CA ILE A 68 -8.74 18.26 11.02
C ILE A 68 -7.88 18.57 12.25
N ALA A 69 -6.64 19.02 12.09
CA ALA A 69 -5.84 19.49 13.22
C ALA A 69 -6.51 20.67 13.94
N HIS A 70 -7.07 21.62 13.19
CA HIS A 70 -7.84 22.72 13.77
C HIS A 70 -9.13 22.25 14.42
N GLU A 71 -9.87 21.32 13.81
CA GLU A 71 -11.09 20.75 14.41
C GLU A 71 -10.79 19.95 15.69
N ASN A 72 -9.72 19.17 15.69
CA ASN A 72 -9.28 18.39 16.85
C ASN A 72 -8.85 19.29 18.02
N ALA A 73 -8.25 20.46 17.75
CA ALA A 73 -7.87 21.43 18.77
C ALA A 73 -9.07 22.05 19.50
N LYS A 74 -10.29 21.98 18.94
CA LYS A 74 -11.53 22.43 19.59
C LYS A 74 -11.99 21.50 20.73
N GLY A 75 -11.41 20.29 20.85
CA GLY A 75 -11.60 19.42 22.02
C GLY A 75 -12.89 18.58 22.06
N HIS A 76 -13.75 18.63 21.05
CA HIS A 76 -15.01 17.87 21.05
C HIS A 76 -14.86 16.38 20.70
N GLN A 77 -14.21 16.09 19.57
CA GLN A 77 -14.04 14.74 19.04
C GLN A 77 -12.69 14.72 18.31
N GLN A 78 -11.94 13.65 18.50
CA GLN A 78 -10.69 13.45 17.79
C GLN A 78 -10.91 12.65 16.51
N TRP A 79 -10.27 13.09 15.43
CA TRP A 79 -10.39 12.52 14.09
C TRP A 79 -9.01 12.22 13.49
N ASP A 80 -8.94 11.20 12.64
CA ASP A 80 -7.83 10.91 11.75
C ASP A 80 -8.23 11.06 10.28
N VAL A 81 -7.29 11.57 9.47
CA VAL A 81 -7.47 11.77 8.03
C VAL A 81 -6.98 10.54 7.26
N LEU A 82 -7.89 9.94 6.51
CA LEU A 82 -7.62 8.80 5.65
C LEU A 82 -7.08 9.25 4.29
N GLU A 83 -6.79 8.29 3.42
CA GLU A 83 -6.39 8.60 2.06
C GLU A 83 -7.57 9.13 1.24
N PRO A 84 -7.35 10.14 0.38
CA PRO A 84 -8.34 10.58 -0.58
C PRO A 84 -8.65 9.45 -1.58
N ASN A 85 -9.69 9.64 -2.39
CA ASN A 85 -9.97 8.72 -3.49
C ASN A 85 -8.76 8.67 -4.45
N LEU A 86 -8.09 7.52 -4.54
CA LEU A 86 -6.91 7.33 -5.39
C LEU A 86 -7.19 7.50 -6.90
N LYS A 87 -8.48 7.59 -7.28
CA LYS A 87 -8.92 7.90 -8.64
C LYS A 87 -9.16 9.40 -8.87
N ALA A 88 -9.01 10.24 -7.85
CA ALA A 88 -9.17 11.67 -8.00
C ALA A 88 -7.99 12.21 -8.81
N LEU A 89 -8.31 12.81 -9.96
CA LEU A 89 -7.35 13.39 -10.87
C LEU A 89 -7.88 14.77 -11.24
N VAL A 90 -7.29 15.80 -10.63
CA VAL A 90 -7.79 17.18 -10.75
C VAL A 90 -6.67 18.13 -11.20
N PRO A 91 -6.99 19.18 -11.98
CA PRO A 91 -6.00 20.17 -12.35
C PRO A 91 -5.42 20.89 -11.14
N ARG A 92 -4.18 21.35 -11.24
CA ARG A 92 -3.51 22.15 -10.20
C ARG A 92 -4.40 23.34 -9.80
N CYS A 93 -4.58 23.56 -8.49
CA CYS A 93 -5.28 24.76 -8.05
C CYS A 93 -4.40 26.01 -8.24
N ALA A 94 -4.97 27.07 -8.80
CA ALA A 94 -4.25 28.34 -9.03
C ALA A 94 -4.32 29.28 -7.82
N VAL A 95 -5.20 28.97 -6.87
CA VAL A 95 -5.42 29.72 -5.63
C VAL A 95 -5.32 28.77 -4.43
N PRO A 96 -5.20 29.29 -3.20
CA PRO A 96 -5.23 28.44 -2.01
C PRO A 96 -6.49 27.57 -1.97
N LEU A 97 -6.33 26.33 -1.51
CA LEU A 97 -7.46 25.42 -1.32
C LEU A 97 -8.32 25.88 -0.15
N GLU A 98 -9.62 25.70 -0.30
CA GLU A 98 -10.58 25.85 0.79
C GLU A 98 -10.90 24.48 1.40
N THR A 99 -11.23 24.45 2.69
CA THR A 99 -11.60 23.22 3.38
C THR A 99 -12.83 23.44 4.25
N ARG A 100 -13.71 22.43 4.27
CA ARG A 100 -14.87 22.38 5.17
C ARG A 100 -15.31 20.95 5.43
N TRP A 101 -16.09 20.73 6.48
CA TRP A 101 -16.84 19.48 6.62
C TRP A 101 -17.73 19.26 5.39
N THR A 102 -17.72 18.05 4.82
CA THR A 102 -18.60 17.70 3.71
C THR A 102 -20.07 17.75 4.18
N PRO A 103 -20.95 18.54 3.55
CA PRO A 103 -22.36 18.58 3.93
C PRO A 103 -23.05 17.22 3.72
N LYS A 104 -24.01 16.88 4.59
CA LYS A 104 -24.77 15.62 4.49
C LYS A 104 -25.53 15.46 3.17
N SER A 105 -25.89 16.57 2.51
CA SER A 105 -26.57 16.57 1.21
C SER A 105 -25.78 15.88 0.09
N TYR A 106 -24.46 15.69 0.26
CA TYR A 106 -23.62 14.94 -0.68
C TYR A 106 -23.76 13.41 -0.55
N GLY A 107 -24.65 12.90 0.31
CA GLY A 107 -24.98 11.47 0.39
C GLY A 107 -23.83 10.58 0.86
N ARG A 108 -22.86 11.13 1.59
CA ARG A 108 -21.69 10.37 2.06
C ARG A 108 -22.07 9.51 3.25
N SER A 109 -21.74 8.21 3.18
CA SER A 109 -21.96 7.26 4.28
C SER A 109 -21.00 7.47 5.45
N LYS A 110 -19.80 8.02 5.18
CA LYS A 110 -18.79 8.34 6.19
C LYS A 110 -18.53 9.84 6.25
N PRO A 111 -18.20 10.40 7.43
CA PRO A 111 -17.70 11.76 7.55
C PRO A 111 -16.49 11.99 6.64
N SER A 112 -16.39 13.18 6.08
CA SER A 112 -15.27 13.57 5.22
C SER A 112 -15.07 15.08 5.27
N VAL A 113 -13.85 15.49 4.93
CA VAL A 113 -13.52 16.88 4.63
C VAL A 113 -13.64 17.08 3.13
N MET A 114 -14.30 18.15 2.72
CA MET A 114 -14.32 18.59 1.33
C MET A 114 -13.20 19.61 1.13
N VAL A 115 -12.23 19.24 0.29
CA VAL A 115 -11.12 20.09 -0.13
C VAL A 115 -11.49 20.68 -1.48
N ILE A 116 -11.52 22.00 -1.59
CA ILE A 116 -12.15 22.72 -2.70
C ILE A 116 -11.11 23.60 -3.38
N CYS A 117 -11.08 23.53 -4.71
CA CYS A 117 -10.39 24.49 -5.55
C CYS A 117 -11.40 25.41 -6.24
N PRO A 118 -11.49 26.69 -5.83
CA PRO A 118 -12.43 27.62 -6.43
C PRO A 118 -11.96 28.13 -7.80
N ALA A 119 -10.66 28.05 -8.10
CA ALA A 119 -10.09 28.39 -9.40
C ALA A 119 -8.84 27.55 -9.70
N ALA A 120 -8.96 26.65 -10.69
CA ALA A 120 -7.85 25.85 -11.18
C ALA A 120 -6.98 26.64 -12.17
N VAL A 121 -5.75 26.16 -12.40
CA VAL A 121 -4.93 26.65 -13.52
C VAL A 121 -5.73 26.56 -14.83
N PRO A 122 -5.56 27.51 -15.78
CA PRO A 122 -6.35 27.54 -17.00
C PRO A 122 -6.38 26.19 -17.70
N ASN A 123 -7.57 25.60 -17.79
CA ASN A 123 -7.80 24.34 -18.49
C ASN A 123 -9.23 24.32 -19.06
N THR A 124 -9.44 23.47 -20.05
CA THR A 124 -10.71 23.39 -20.80
C THR A 124 -11.76 22.47 -20.15
N VAL A 125 -11.36 21.63 -19.19
CA VAL A 125 -12.16 20.52 -18.69
C VAL A 125 -12.83 20.85 -17.35
N MET A 126 -12.08 21.42 -16.41
CA MET A 126 -12.45 21.54 -14.99
C MET A 126 -11.85 22.80 -14.38
N ARG A 127 -12.61 23.90 -14.40
CA ARG A 127 -12.17 25.20 -13.86
C ARG A 127 -12.23 25.30 -12.33
N ARG A 128 -13.03 24.44 -11.71
CA ARG A 128 -13.26 24.35 -10.25
C ARG A 128 -13.46 22.89 -9.92
N TRP A 129 -13.10 22.48 -8.72
CA TRP A 129 -13.27 21.10 -8.28
C TRP A 129 -13.33 20.99 -6.77
N ASP A 130 -13.85 19.87 -6.30
CA ASP A 130 -13.76 19.47 -4.90
C ASP A 130 -13.46 17.97 -4.79
N VAL A 131 -12.70 17.61 -3.76
CA VAL A 131 -12.34 16.24 -3.43
C VAL A 131 -12.73 15.97 -1.99
N HIS A 132 -13.47 14.88 -1.78
CA HIS A 132 -13.86 14.44 -0.44
C HIS A 132 -12.80 13.50 0.14
N VAL A 133 -12.15 13.94 1.21
CA VAL A 133 -11.16 13.17 1.95
C VAL A 133 -11.85 12.53 3.17
N PRO A 134 -11.98 11.19 3.22
CA PRO A 134 -12.62 10.51 4.34
C PRO A 134 -11.86 10.75 5.65
N VAL A 135 -12.61 10.76 6.75
CA VAL A 135 -12.04 10.79 8.11
C VAL A 135 -12.68 9.70 8.97
N GLU A 136 -11.96 9.29 10.00
CA GLU A 136 -12.47 8.37 11.02
C GLU A 136 -12.29 8.93 12.42
N ARG A 137 -13.16 8.51 13.33
CA ARG A 137 -13.04 8.90 14.73
C ARG A 137 -11.89 8.11 15.36
N LYS A 138 -11.04 8.79 16.13
CA LYS A 138 -10.11 8.08 17.01
C LYS A 138 -10.92 7.35 18.08
N PRO A 139 -10.59 6.08 18.39
CA PRO A 139 -11.14 5.43 19.56
C PRO A 139 -10.75 6.24 20.80
N ASN A 140 -11.72 6.56 21.66
CA ASN A 140 -11.41 7.13 22.97
C ASN A 140 -10.60 6.09 23.75
N GLN A 141 -9.37 6.42 24.13
CA GLN A 141 -8.53 5.56 24.97
C GLN A 141 -9.00 5.53 26.44
N THR A 142 -10.27 5.81 26.71
CA THR A 142 -10.87 5.69 28.03
C THR A 142 -11.36 4.25 28.20
N GLY A 143 -10.48 3.36 28.65
CA GLY A 143 -10.86 2.04 29.14
C GLY A 143 -10.49 0.84 28.25
N SER A 144 -9.23 0.73 27.84
CA SER A 144 -8.68 -0.60 27.49
C SER A 144 -7.81 -1.05 28.66
N PRO A 145 -8.28 -1.92 29.57
CA PRO A 145 -7.39 -2.49 30.57
C PRO A 145 -6.35 -3.31 29.82
N ALA A 146 -5.08 -2.99 30.04
CA ALA A 146 -3.96 -3.80 29.62
C ALA A 146 -4.29 -5.27 29.85
N ALA A 147 -4.29 -6.06 28.79
CA ALA A 147 -4.32 -7.51 28.87
C ALA A 147 -3.02 -7.93 29.58
N THR A 148 -3.09 -7.97 30.91
CA THR A 148 -2.06 -8.51 31.76
C THR A 148 -2.02 -10.00 31.47
N SER A 149 -1.04 -10.41 30.67
CA SER A 149 -0.69 -11.79 30.39
C SER A 149 -0.18 -12.45 31.69
N ASN A 150 -1.08 -12.82 32.60
CA ASN A 150 -0.78 -13.77 33.65
C ASN A 150 -0.75 -15.16 33.04
N ARG A 151 0.41 -15.51 32.49
CA ARG A 151 0.76 -16.87 32.11
C ARG A 151 0.85 -17.70 33.38
N SER A 152 -0.21 -18.47 33.62
CA SER A 152 -0.32 -19.51 34.64
C SER A 152 0.92 -20.42 34.63
N GLU A 153 1.77 -20.26 35.63
CA GLU A 153 2.76 -21.25 36.06
C GLU A 153 1.98 -22.48 36.55
N ARG A 154 1.87 -23.51 35.70
CA ARG A 154 1.31 -24.79 36.08
C ARG A 154 2.41 -25.83 36.23
N SER A 155 2.73 -26.09 37.51
CA SER A 155 3.16 -27.33 38.14
C SER A 155 3.83 -28.42 37.29
N GLY A 156 5.06 -28.76 37.71
CA GLY A 156 5.28 -30.04 38.38
C GLY A 156 5.92 -31.16 37.55
N ALA A 157 7.23 -31.32 37.67
CA ALA A 157 7.90 -32.61 37.47
C ALA A 157 9.30 -32.62 38.12
N ARG A 158 9.40 -33.10 39.37
CA ARG A 158 10.61 -33.76 39.92
C ARG A 158 10.20 -34.64 41.11
N PRO A 159 10.49 -35.93 41.05
CA PRO A 159 10.94 -36.66 42.22
C PRO A 159 12.45 -36.91 42.07
N ARG A 160 13.24 -36.35 42.97
CA ARG A 160 14.57 -36.89 43.27
C ARG A 160 14.34 -38.11 44.17
N LEU A 161 14.82 -39.26 43.71
CA LEU A 161 14.99 -40.45 44.55
C LEU A 161 16.07 -40.15 45.59
N ASP A 162 15.72 -40.40 46.85
CA ASP A 162 16.61 -40.42 48.00
C ASP A 162 17.62 -41.57 47.90
N VAL A 163 18.81 -41.32 48.45
CA VAL A 163 19.91 -42.26 48.72
C VAL A 163 20.09 -42.33 50.23
N SER A 164 20.52 -43.51 50.71
CA SER A 164 20.93 -43.93 52.08
C SER A 164 19.87 -44.84 52.73
N GLU A 165 20.16 -46.03 53.25
CA GLU A 165 21.42 -46.70 53.66
C GLU A 165 21.21 -48.22 53.55
#